data_AF-A0A7S1LTL1-F1
#
_entry.id   AF-A0A7S1LTL1-F1
#
_cell.length_a   1.000
_cell.length_b   1.000
_cell.length_c   1.000
_cell.angle_alpha   90.00
_cell.angle_beta   90.00
_cell.angle_gamma   90.00
#
_symmetry.space_group_name_H-M   'P 1'
#
loop_
_entity.id
_entity.type
_entity.pdbx_description
1 polymer ?
#
loop_
_entity_poly.entity_id
_entity_poly.type
_entity_poly.pdbx_seq_one_letter_code
_entity_poly.pdbx_strand_id
1 'polypeptide(L)'
;DVDMMEGTTNDDLSSTRETERSRRTGRSQARVSAATGSVRQRSAKSVRSSNDGVLAATLKNHAVTVVVCNLDGFHHATGAVSKEAAARGIADVVDLVVSEVTDHGGVLANFNGDAFTATFNAVRPCPSHARRGCATALAVTERAPMVGLRLTARVGV
;
A
#
# COMPACT_ATOMS: atom_id res chain seq x y z
N ASP A 1 -55.91 -38.07 -15.67
CA ASP A 1 -56.81 -37.72 -16.78
C ASP A 1 -56.52 -36.30 -17.23
N VAL A 2 -55.73 -36.11 -18.30
CA VAL A 2 -56.17 -35.95 -19.73
C VAL A 2 -56.88 -34.58 -19.85
N ASP A 3 -56.44 -33.54 -20.57
CA ASP A 3 -55.92 -33.40 -21.94
C ASP A 3 -55.30 -31.97 -22.06
N MET A 4 -54.15 -31.77 -22.72
CA MET A 4 -53.99 -31.35 -24.13
C MET A 4 -54.57 -29.97 -24.49
N MET A 5 -53.69 -28.99 -24.77
CA MET A 5 -53.82 -28.11 -25.94
C MET A 5 -52.46 -27.52 -26.36
N GLU A 6 -52.06 -27.83 -27.59
CA GLU A 6 -50.93 -27.29 -28.35
C GLU A 6 -51.25 -25.92 -29.00
N GLY A 7 -50.20 -25.21 -29.42
CA GLY A 7 -50.26 -24.11 -30.39
C GLY A 7 -49.20 -23.02 -30.14
N THR A 8 -47.92 -23.26 -30.45
CA THR A 8 -47.17 -22.79 -31.65
C THR A 8 -47.21 -21.29 -31.94
N THR A 9 -46.07 -20.59 -31.81
CA THR A 9 -45.22 -20.06 -32.93
C THR A 9 -44.11 -19.13 -32.38
N ASN A 10 -42.85 -19.44 -32.74
CA ASN A 10 -41.76 -18.60 -33.30
C ASN A 10 -41.72 -17.09 -32.94
N ASP A 11 -40.58 -16.43 -32.66
CA ASP A 11 -39.24 -16.55 -33.23
C ASP A 11 -38.21 -15.81 -32.34
N ASP A 12 -36.99 -16.33 -32.35
CA ASP A 12 -35.70 -15.63 -32.43
C ASP A 12 -35.45 -14.35 -31.60
N LEU A 13 -34.51 -14.44 -30.65
CA LEU A 13 -33.15 -13.91 -30.83
C LEU A 13 -32.27 -14.12 -29.58
N SER A 14 -31.04 -14.59 -29.85
CA SER A 14 -29.83 -14.54 -29.03
C SER A 14 -29.53 -15.70 -28.06
N SER A 15 -29.54 -16.92 -28.61
CA SER A 15 -28.44 -17.85 -28.34
C SER A 15 -27.15 -17.28 -28.95
N THR A 16 -26.15 -16.94 -28.14
CA THR A 16 -24.72 -17.21 -28.45
C THR A 16 -23.82 -16.71 -27.32
N ARG A 17 -22.89 -17.59 -26.91
CA ARG A 17 -21.73 -17.38 -26.02
C ARG A 17 -21.90 -17.79 -24.55
N GLU A 18 -22.54 -18.92 -24.35
CA GLU A 18 -22.18 -19.87 -23.29
C GLU A 18 -21.23 -20.93 -23.87
N THR A 19 -19.96 -20.59 -24.14
CA THR A 19 -18.93 -21.60 -24.50
C THR A 19 -17.50 -21.10 -24.35
N GLU A 20 -17.08 -20.66 -23.16
CA GLU A 20 -15.65 -20.39 -22.92
C GLU A 20 -15.17 -20.79 -21.52
N ARG A 21 -15.75 -21.89 -21.02
CA ARG A 21 -15.17 -22.68 -19.93
C ARG A 21 -14.67 -23.99 -20.56
N SER A 22 -13.41 -24.34 -20.28
CA SER A 22 -12.77 -25.60 -20.66
C SER A 22 -12.12 -25.65 -22.06
N ARG A 23 -10.85 -25.24 -22.14
CA ARG A 23 -9.79 -25.81 -23.00
C ARG A 23 -8.50 -24.98 -22.90
N ARG A 24 -7.60 -25.36 -21.98
CA ARG A 24 -6.11 -25.41 -22.13
C ARG A 24 -5.39 -25.44 -20.79
N THR A 25 -5.59 -26.54 -20.07
CA THR A 25 -4.51 -27.21 -19.34
C THR A 25 -3.55 -27.84 -20.36
N GLY A 26 -2.23 -27.70 -20.16
CA GLY A 26 -1.22 -28.49 -20.87
C GLY A 26 -0.29 -27.69 -21.80
N ARG A 27 0.66 -26.95 -21.22
CA ARG A 27 1.94 -26.59 -21.87
C ARG A 27 2.97 -26.33 -20.76
N SER A 28 3.52 -27.41 -20.17
CA SER A 28 4.89 -27.89 -20.42
C SER A 28 5.92 -26.85 -19.94
N GLN A 29 6.45 -26.91 -18.71
CA GLN A 29 7.34 -27.96 -18.19
C GLN A 29 8.19 -28.62 -19.29
N ALA A 30 9.16 -27.85 -19.78
CA ALA A 30 10.47 -28.27 -20.31
C ALA A 30 11.20 -26.97 -20.65
N ARG A 31 12.13 -26.50 -19.82
CA ARG A 31 13.56 -26.78 -20.02
C ARG A 31 14.34 -26.37 -18.77
N VAL A 32 14.65 -27.37 -17.94
CA VAL A 32 15.78 -27.33 -17.01
C VAL A 32 16.91 -28.11 -17.68
N SER A 33 18.14 -27.66 -17.49
CA SER A 33 19.42 -28.28 -17.89
C SER A 33 19.87 -28.05 -19.33
N ALA A 34 20.70 -27.01 -19.52
CA ALA A 34 22.07 -27.21 -20.00
C ALA A 34 22.90 -25.95 -19.78
N ALA A 35 24.18 -26.17 -19.45
CA ALA A 35 25.27 -25.20 -19.36
C ALA A 35 25.41 -24.43 -18.04
N THR A 36 25.80 -25.17 -17.00
CA THR A 36 26.97 -24.82 -16.19
C THR A 36 28.08 -24.23 -17.07
N GLY A 37 28.18 -22.91 -17.09
CA GLY A 37 29.23 -22.15 -17.74
C GLY A 37 29.88 -21.21 -16.74
N SER A 38 31.05 -21.60 -16.25
CA SER A 38 32.08 -20.81 -15.56
C SER A 38 31.72 -19.37 -15.16
N VAL A 39 31.60 -19.14 -13.85
CA VAL A 39 31.64 -17.81 -13.25
C VAL A 39 33.03 -17.22 -13.47
N ARG A 40 33.19 -16.45 -14.54
CA ARG A 40 34.23 -15.41 -14.60
C ARG A 40 33.65 -14.16 -13.99
N GLN A 41 34.13 -13.80 -12.80
CA GLN A 41 33.95 -12.46 -12.23
C GLN A 41 34.41 -11.43 -13.26
N ARG A 42 33.45 -10.82 -13.97
CA ARG A 42 33.67 -9.58 -14.70
C ARG A 42 33.12 -8.48 -13.80
N SER A 43 34.04 -7.71 -13.22
CA SER A 43 33.74 -6.49 -12.48
C SER A 43 32.66 -5.70 -13.21
N ALA A 44 31.53 -5.49 -12.54
CA ALA A 44 30.40 -4.72 -13.06
C ALA A 44 30.86 -3.28 -13.29
N LYS A 45 31.32 -2.99 -14.50
CA LYS A 45 31.57 -1.63 -14.97
C LYS A 45 30.20 -1.00 -15.16
N SER A 46 29.80 -0.22 -14.16
CA SER A 46 28.57 0.58 -14.11
C SER A 46 28.26 1.20 -15.47
N VAL A 47 27.19 0.73 -16.11
CA VAL A 47 26.54 1.46 -17.21
C VAL A 47 25.86 2.66 -16.54
N ARG A 48 26.57 3.79 -16.49
CA ARG A 48 25.98 5.08 -16.10
C ARG A 48 25.02 5.49 -17.22
N SER A 49 23.74 5.50 -16.91
CA SER A 49 22.73 6.03 -17.80
C SER A 49 22.94 7.55 -17.88
N SER A 50 22.99 8.10 -19.08
CA SER A 50 23.27 9.52 -19.35
C SER A 50 22.26 10.52 -18.74
N ASN A 51 21.27 10.05 -17.96
CA ASN A 51 20.35 10.88 -17.17
C ASN A 51 20.80 11.10 -15.72
N ASP A 52 21.88 10.45 -15.25
CA ASP A 52 22.36 10.57 -13.86
C ASP A 52 22.78 12.01 -13.50
N GLY A 53 23.20 12.82 -14.46
CA GLY A 53 23.74 14.17 -14.22
C GLY A 53 22.72 15.19 -13.71
N VAL A 54 21.45 15.08 -14.11
CA VAL A 54 20.40 16.07 -13.76
C VAL A 54 19.85 15.80 -12.34
N LEU A 55 19.66 14.52 -12.00
CA LEU A 55 19.22 14.09 -10.67
C LEU A 55 20.34 14.21 -9.63
N ALA A 56 21.59 13.90 -9.99
CA ALA A 56 22.73 14.02 -9.08
C ALA A 56 23.11 15.48 -8.76
N ALA A 57 22.84 16.43 -9.67
CA ALA A 57 23.19 17.83 -9.47
C ALA A 57 22.24 18.61 -8.52
N THR A 58 21.08 18.03 -8.18
CA THR A 58 20.03 18.72 -7.39
C THR A 58 19.65 18.02 -6.10
N LEU A 59 19.95 16.72 -5.93
CA LEU A 59 19.64 15.98 -4.71
C LEU A 59 20.74 16.14 -3.66
N LYS A 60 20.44 16.89 -2.60
CA LYS A 60 21.33 17.02 -1.43
C LYS A 60 21.32 15.73 -0.61
N ASN A 61 22.47 15.07 -0.52
CA ASN A 61 22.65 13.96 0.43
C ASN A 61 22.59 14.50 1.87
N HIS A 62 21.59 14.08 2.64
CA HIS A 62 21.47 14.39 4.06
C HIS A 62 20.71 13.28 4.79
N ALA A 63 20.98 13.14 6.09
CA ALA A 63 20.33 12.13 6.92
C ALA A 63 18.86 12.48 7.16
N VAL A 64 17.99 11.49 7.02
CA VAL A 64 16.53 11.60 7.18
C VAL A 64 16.06 10.47 8.08
N THR A 65 15.06 10.73 8.89
CA THR A 65 14.31 9.67 9.60
C THR A 65 12.94 9.53 8.96
N VAL A 66 12.52 8.28 8.74
CA VAL A 66 11.23 7.95 8.14
C VAL A 66 10.43 7.16 9.16
N VAL A 67 9.26 7.64 9.52
CA VAL A 67 8.32 6.91 10.38
C VAL A 67 7.26 6.29 9.50
N VAL A 68 7.09 4.97 9.58
CA VAL A 68 6.05 4.23 8.86
C VAL A 68 5.14 3.58 9.89
N CYS A 69 3.83 3.69 9.69
CA CYS A 69 2.85 3.12 10.60
C CYS A 69 1.78 2.34 9.84
N ASN A 70 1.26 1.30 10.48
CA ASN A 70 0.01 0.63 10.10
C ASN A 70 -0.92 0.55 11.31
N LEU A 71 -2.20 0.87 11.13
CA LEU A 71 -3.24 0.73 12.16
C LEU A 71 -3.80 -0.69 12.14
N ASP A 72 -3.84 -1.35 13.29
CA ASP A 72 -4.30 -2.75 13.37
C ASP A 72 -5.81 -2.85 13.47
N GLY A 73 -6.38 -3.84 12.79
CA GLY A 73 -7.83 -4.10 12.84
C GLY A 73 -8.66 -3.08 12.05
N PHE A 74 -8.05 -2.23 11.23
CA PHE A 74 -8.73 -1.16 10.50
C PHE A 74 -9.89 -1.66 9.64
N HIS A 75 -9.69 -2.71 8.83
CA HIS A 75 -10.75 -3.27 7.98
C HIS A 75 -11.96 -3.77 8.78
N HIS A 76 -11.70 -4.40 9.94
CA HIS A 76 -12.76 -4.87 10.82
C HIS A 76 -13.51 -3.68 11.44
N ALA A 77 -12.78 -2.71 12.00
CA ALA A 77 -13.38 -1.55 12.65
C ALA A 77 -14.22 -0.70 11.69
N THR A 78 -13.72 -0.45 10.48
CA THR A 78 -14.44 0.32 9.45
C THR A 78 -15.63 -0.45 8.88
N GLY A 79 -15.55 -1.77 8.76
CA GLY A 79 -16.66 -2.62 8.31
C GLY A 79 -17.77 -2.81 9.36
N ALA A 80 -17.48 -2.59 10.64
CA ALA A 80 -18.43 -2.74 11.74
C ALA A 80 -19.29 -1.50 12.02
N VAL A 81 -19.02 -0.37 11.34
CA VAL A 81 -19.72 0.91 11.55
C VAL A 81 -20.29 1.46 10.25
N SER A 82 -21.15 2.48 10.33
CA SER A 82 -21.62 3.18 9.13
C SER A 82 -20.47 3.90 8.43
N LYS A 83 -20.62 4.19 7.13
CA LYS A 83 -19.59 4.90 6.35
C LYS A 83 -19.25 6.27 6.95
N GLU A 84 -20.26 6.98 7.44
CA GLU A 84 -20.13 8.30 8.07
C GLU A 84 -19.38 8.20 9.40
N ALA A 85 -19.66 7.15 10.19
CA ALA A 85 -18.94 6.89 11.43
C ALA A 85 -17.48 6.49 11.16
N ALA A 86 -17.23 5.66 10.14
CA ALA A 86 -15.88 5.32 9.70
C ALA A 86 -15.10 6.56 9.25
N ALA A 87 -15.70 7.42 8.42
CA ALA A 87 -15.07 8.64 7.93
C ALA A 87 -14.67 9.59 9.08
N ARG A 88 -15.57 9.80 10.05
CA ARG A 88 -15.26 10.59 11.25
C ARG A 88 -14.14 9.96 12.09
N GLY A 89 -14.22 8.66 12.34
CA GLY A 89 -13.19 7.98 13.13
C GLY A 89 -11.82 7.95 12.45
N ILE A 90 -11.78 7.91 11.11
CA ILE A 90 -10.54 8.06 10.34
C ILE A 90 -10.01 9.50 10.45
N ALA A 91 -10.88 10.51 10.35
CA ALA A 91 -10.49 11.91 10.50
C ALA A 91 -9.84 12.18 11.86
N ASP A 92 -10.42 11.65 12.95
CA ASP A 92 -9.84 11.79 14.30
C ASP A 92 -8.43 11.17 14.40
N VAL A 93 -8.19 10.05 13.73
CA VAL A 93 -6.87 9.41 13.68
C VAL A 93 -5.88 10.22 12.83
N VAL A 94 -6.33 10.74 11.70
CA VAL A 94 -5.52 11.63 10.84
C VAL A 94 -5.12 12.88 11.62
N ASP A 95 -6.05 13.51 12.32
CA ASP A 95 -5.79 14.72 13.12
C ASP A 95 -4.78 14.45 14.23
N LEU A 96 -4.89 13.32 14.93
CA LEU A 96 -3.90 12.87 15.90
C LEU A 96 -2.51 12.74 15.25
N VAL A 97 -2.41 12.01 14.13
CA VAL A 97 -1.13 11.76 13.45
C VAL A 97 -0.52 13.06 12.93
N VAL A 98 -1.32 13.94 12.33
CA VAL A 98 -0.86 15.24 11.83
C VAL A 98 -0.34 16.11 12.97
N SER A 99 -1.05 16.16 14.11
CA SER A 99 -0.58 16.87 15.30
C SER A 99 0.75 16.32 15.77
N GLU A 100 0.84 15.01 16.03
CA GLU A 100 2.05 14.39 16.57
C GLU A 100 3.26 14.55 15.63
N VAL A 101 3.08 14.39 14.33
CA VAL A 101 4.15 14.60 13.35
C VAL A 101 4.59 16.06 13.34
N THR A 102 3.64 16.99 13.37
CA THR A 102 3.93 18.44 13.30
C THR A 102 4.60 18.94 14.57
N ASP A 103 4.11 18.53 15.74
CA ASP A 103 4.64 18.92 17.06
C ASP A 103 6.09 18.46 17.24
N HIS A 104 6.43 17.32 16.65
CA HIS A 104 7.80 16.80 16.64
C HIS A 104 8.66 17.34 15.49
N GLY A 105 8.11 18.19 14.61
CA GLY A 105 8.84 18.85 13.51
C GLY A 105 9.04 17.98 12.27
N GLY A 106 8.26 16.92 12.12
CA GLY A 106 8.20 16.08 10.93
C GLY A 106 7.27 16.65 9.86
N VAL A 107 7.15 15.95 8.75
CA VAL A 107 6.20 16.23 7.66
C VAL A 107 5.49 14.93 7.33
N LEU A 108 4.15 14.94 7.37
CA LEU A 108 3.36 13.82 6.91
C LEU A 108 3.48 13.73 5.38
N ALA A 109 4.12 12.67 4.89
CA ALA A 109 4.40 12.50 3.46
C ALA A 109 3.23 11.81 2.75
N ASN A 110 2.60 10.84 3.40
CA ASN A 110 1.41 10.18 2.88
C ASN A 110 0.54 9.62 4.02
N PHE A 111 -0.75 9.47 3.72
CA PHE A 111 -1.72 8.77 4.54
C PHE A 111 -2.66 8.02 3.59
N ASN A 112 -2.64 6.69 3.64
CA ASN A 112 -3.38 5.82 2.71
C ASN A 112 -4.07 4.71 3.50
N GLY A 113 -5.39 4.79 3.63
CA GLY A 113 -6.16 3.80 4.37
C GLY A 113 -5.76 3.76 5.85
N ASP A 114 -5.14 2.66 6.27
CA ASP A 114 -4.64 2.41 7.62
C ASP A 114 -3.14 2.65 7.78
N ALA A 115 -2.46 3.06 6.72
CA ALA A 115 -1.02 3.30 6.72
C ALA A 115 -0.68 4.78 6.56
N PHE A 116 0.39 5.22 7.22
CA PHE A 116 0.95 6.54 6.99
C PHE A 116 2.47 6.52 6.99
N THR A 117 3.06 7.50 6.31
CA THR A 117 4.51 7.76 6.31
C THR A 117 4.77 9.21 6.67
N ALA A 118 5.66 9.44 7.63
CA ALA A 118 6.17 10.76 7.97
C ALA A 118 7.69 10.82 7.78
N THR A 119 8.19 12.00 7.45
CA THR A 119 9.63 12.24 7.24
C THR A 119 10.13 13.36 8.14
N PHE A 120 11.35 13.20 8.65
CA PHE A 120 12.02 14.17 9.50
C PHE A 120 13.35 14.52 8.88
N ASN A 121 13.66 15.82 8.83
CA ASN A 121 14.84 16.38 8.17
C ASN A 121 14.84 16.32 6.64
N ALA A 122 13.82 15.75 5.97
CA ALA A 122 13.79 15.61 4.51
C ALA A 122 13.55 16.93 3.76
N VAL A 123 12.45 17.61 4.08
CA VAL A 123 12.05 18.87 3.43
C VAL A 123 12.34 20.08 4.32
N ARG A 124 12.21 19.90 5.63
CA ARG A 124 12.45 20.94 6.64
C ARG A 124 13.56 20.49 7.59
N PRO A 125 14.51 21.38 7.96
CA PRO A 125 15.52 21.06 8.94
C PRO A 125 14.90 20.58 10.26
N CYS A 126 15.37 19.44 10.76
CA CYS A 126 14.85 18.84 11.99
C CYS A 126 16.02 18.34 12.87
N PRO A 127 16.52 19.17 13.80
CA PRO A 127 17.58 18.75 14.71
C PRO A 127 17.14 17.55 15.54
N SER A 128 18.02 16.55 15.68
CA SER A 128 17.70 15.28 16.37
C SER A 128 16.53 14.52 15.73
N HIS A 129 16.43 14.52 14.40
CA HIS A 129 15.34 13.88 13.64
C HIS A 129 15.06 12.43 14.05
N ALA A 130 16.09 11.63 14.36
CA ALA A 130 15.91 10.24 14.83
C ALA A 130 15.15 10.19 16.17
N ARG A 131 15.58 10.97 17.16
CA ARG A 131 14.91 11.04 18.47
C ARG A 131 13.46 11.54 18.33
N ARG A 132 13.24 12.54 17.47
CA ARG A 132 11.90 13.09 17.20
C ARG A 132 10.99 12.08 16.50
N GLY A 133 11.50 11.34 15.51
CA GLY A 133 10.77 10.25 14.87
C GLY A 133 10.37 9.15 15.87
N CYS A 134 11.29 8.74 16.77
CA CYS A 134 10.97 7.80 17.84
C CYS A 134 9.91 8.36 18.80
N ALA A 135 10.00 9.64 19.18
CA ALA A 135 9.01 10.27 20.05
C ALA A 135 7.61 10.30 19.40
N THR A 136 7.52 10.65 18.11
CA THR A 136 6.27 10.56 17.34
C THR A 136 5.73 9.13 17.30
N ALA A 137 6.60 8.14 17.07
CA ALA A 137 6.19 6.74 17.02
C ALA A 137 5.59 6.26 18.35
N LEU A 138 6.21 6.63 19.47
CA LEU A 138 5.70 6.31 20.81
C LEU A 138 4.36 7.00 21.07
N ALA A 139 4.27 8.31 20.78
CA ALA A 139 3.05 9.07 21.02
C ALA A 139 1.87 8.54 20.18
N VAL A 140 2.09 8.23 18.90
CA VAL A 140 1.04 7.62 18.05
C VAL A 140 0.63 6.25 18.58
N THR A 141 1.59 5.41 18.98
CA THR A 141 1.29 4.07 19.53
C THR A 141 0.45 4.15 20.79
N GLU A 142 0.77 5.09 21.68
CA GLU A 142 0.05 5.31 22.93
C GLU A 142 -1.34 5.92 22.71
N ARG A 143 -1.46 6.87 21.78
CA ARG A 143 -2.67 7.70 21.63
C ARG A 143 -3.67 7.21 20.60
N ALA A 144 -3.27 6.43 19.59
CA ALA A 144 -4.19 5.92 18.57
C ALA A 144 -5.41 5.16 19.14
N PRO A 145 -5.28 4.35 20.22
CA PRO A 145 -6.43 3.66 20.82
C PRO A 145 -7.45 4.60 21.50
N MET A 146 -7.09 5.86 21.73
CA MET A 146 -7.91 6.85 22.44
C MET A 146 -8.78 7.72 21.52
N VAL A 147 -8.60 7.63 20.21
CA VAL A 147 -9.30 8.46 19.23
C VAL A 147 -10.09 7.61 18.22
N GLY A 148 -11.13 8.20 17.63
CA GLY A 148 -11.86 7.64 16.50
C GLY A 148 -12.23 6.16 16.63
N LEU A 149 -11.68 5.34 15.73
CA LEU A 149 -11.93 3.90 15.63
C LEU A 149 -11.21 3.05 16.71
N ARG A 150 -10.48 3.68 17.62
CA ARG A 150 -9.78 3.05 18.76
C ARG A 150 -8.83 1.93 18.34
N LEU A 151 -8.06 2.19 17.29
CA LEU A 151 -7.12 1.24 16.70
C LEU A 151 -5.77 1.30 17.41
N THR A 152 -5.11 0.15 17.55
CA THR A 152 -3.68 0.13 17.92
C THR A 152 -2.83 0.42 16.69
N ALA A 153 -1.61 0.92 16.91
CA ALA A 153 -0.68 1.25 15.84
C ALA A 153 0.60 0.41 15.95
N ARG A 154 1.07 -0.14 14.83
CA ARG A 154 2.43 -0.67 14.68
C ARG A 154 3.27 0.35 13.93
N VAL A 155 4.29 0.87 14.60
CA VAL A 155 5.13 1.94 14.07
C VAL A 155 6.58 1.50 13.96
N GLY A 156 7.21 1.75 12.81
CA GLY A 156 8.64 1.60 12.55
C GLY A 156 9.29 2.94 12.25
N VAL A 157 10.57 3.09 12.61
CA VAL A 157 11.39 4.32 12.46
C VAL A 157 12.73 3.97 11.82
#